data_AF-A0A7H4MVT6-F1
#
_entry.id   AF-A0A7H4MVT6-F1
#
_cell.length_a   1.000
_cell.length_b   1.000
_cell.length_c   1.000
_cell.angle_alpha   90.00
_cell.angle_beta   90.00
_cell.angle_gamma   90.00
#
_symmetry.space_group_name_H-M   'P 1'
#
loop_
_entity.id
_entity.type
_entity.pdbx_description
1 polymer ?
#
loop_
_entity_poly.entity_id
_entity_poly.type
_entity_poly.pdbx_seq_one_letter_code
_entity_poly.pdbx_strand_id
1 'polypeptide(L)'
;MQTGYAGGGEGNSGGTGYAALNYRGGYGNANVGYSRSDGIKQLYYGLSGGVLAHADGVTLSQPMNDTVVLIKAPGADNVKVENQTGVQTDWRGYAVLPYATEYRENRVALDTNSLADNVDLDDAVASVVPTHGAIVRAEFKAHVGLKLLMSLIYNGKPVPFGALVTSDGSQGSSIVADNGQVYLSGMPLAGKVRAKWGEGPNASCEADYSLPPEKQNQMLIPLSAECR
;
A
#
# COMPACT_ATOMS: atom_id res chain seq x y z
N MET A 1 -4.06 -25.89 -2.10
CA MET A 1 -3.73 -27.27 -1.71
C MET A 1 -4.30 -28.19 -2.78
N GLN A 2 -3.50 -29.10 -3.32
CA GLN A 2 -3.95 -30.07 -4.32
C GLN A 2 -3.70 -31.47 -3.76
N THR A 3 -4.69 -32.34 -3.83
CA THR A 3 -4.60 -33.73 -3.39
C THR A 3 -5.31 -34.60 -4.40
N GLY A 4 -4.76 -35.78 -4.68
CA GLY A 4 -5.46 -36.76 -5.48
C GLY A 4 -4.98 -38.16 -5.20
N TYR A 5 -5.87 -39.09 -5.46
CA TYR A 5 -5.71 -40.50 -5.15
C TYR A 5 -6.26 -41.30 -6.33
N ALA A 6 -5.52 -42.31 -6.77
CA ALA A 6 -5.98 -43.27 -7.77
C ALA A 6 -5.59 -44.68 -7.32
N GLY A 7 -6.57 -45.58 -7.31
CA GLY A 7 -6.40 -46.99 -6.97
C GLY A 7 -6.71 -47.88 -8.17
N GLY A 8 -5.87 -48.91 -8.40
CA GLY A 8 -6.06 -49.88 -9.48
C GLY A 8 -7.22 -50.85 -9.24
N GLY A 9 -7.98 -51.13 -10.29
CA GLY A 9 -9.02 -52.18 -10.31
C GLY A 9 -8.44 -53.60 -10.42
N GLU A 10 -9.29 -54.61 -10.22
CA GLU A 10 -9.00 -56.05 -10.01
C GLU A 10 -7.65 -56.55 -10.57
N GLY A 11 -6.73 -56.91 -9.66
CA GLY A 11 -5.60 -57.79 -9.97
C GLY A 11 -4.22 -57.32 -9.47
N ASN A 12 -4.02 -56.02 -9.22
CA ASN A 12 -2.75 -55.51 -8.70
C ASN A 12 -3.00 -54.40 -7.66
N SER A 13 -2.65 -54.66 -6.39
CA SER A 13 -2.89 -53.77 -5.25
C SER A 13 -1.86 -52.63 -5.17
N GLY A 14 -1.85 -51.79 -6.20
CA GLY A 14 -1.07 -50.56 -6.26
C GLY A 14 -1.92 -49.32 -5.96
N GLY A 15 -1.54 -48.55 -4.93
CA GLY A 15 -2.26 -47.35 -4.50
C GLY A 15 -1.39 -46.12 -4.70
N THR A 16 -1.84 -45.20 -5.55
CA THR A 16 -1.14 -43.92 -5.80
C THR A 16 -1.81 -42.78 -5.05
N GLY A 17 -1.00 -41.95 -4.41
CA GLY A 17 -1.49 -40.77 -3.69
C GLY A 17 -0.51 -39.62 -3.78
N TYR A 18 -1.02 -38.43 -4.06
CA TYR A 18 -0.23 -37.20 -4.07
C TYR A 18 -0.88 -36.12 -3.22
N ALA A 19 -0.05 -35.32 -2.57
CA ALA A 19 -0.44 -34.12 -1.85
C ALA A 19 0.58 -33.02 -2.15
N ALA A 20 0.09 -31.82 -2.47
CA ALA A 20 0.93 -30.66 -2.75
C ALA A 20 0.37 -29.40 -2.08
N LEU A 21 1.28 -28.66 -1.45
CA LEU A 21 1.08 -27.36 -0.86
C LEU A 21 1.94 -26.35 -1.61
N ASN A 22 1.31 -25.28 -2.08
CA ASN A 22 1.97 -24.17 -2.74
C ASN A 22 1.57 -22.90 -1.99
N TYR A 23 2.57 -22.14 -1.56
CA TYR A 23 2.42 -20.87 -0.89
C TYR A 23 3.06 -19.78 -1.75
N ARG A 24 2.32 -18.70 -2.00
CA ARG A 24 2.79 -17.51 -2.70
C ARG A 24 2.77 -16.35 -1.73
N GLY A 25 3.93 -15.89 -1.31
CA GLY A 25 4.10 -14.75 -0.40
C GLY A 25 4.72 -13.54 -1.10
N GLY A 26 4.85 -12.43 -0.36
CA GLY A 26 5.42 -11.20 -0.91
C GLY A 26 6.91 -11.32 -1.24
N TYR A 27 7.62 -12.11 -0.43
CA TYR A 27 9.08 -12.30 -0.52
C TYR A 27 9.49 -13.51 -1.38
N GLY A 28 8.54 -14.28 -1.91
CA GLY A 28 8.82 -15.51 -2.66
C GLY A 28 7.72 -16.57 -2.56
N ASN A 29 7.96 -17.68 -3.25
CA ASN A 29 7.08 -18.83 -3.32
C ASN A 29 7.74 -20.05 -2.67
N ALA A 30 6.95 -20.85 -1.96
CA ALA A 30 7.37 -22.10 -1.37
C ALA A 30 6.42 -23.23 -1.79
N ASN A 31 6.97 -24.38 -2.14
CA ASN A 31 6.19 -25.57 -2.48
C ASN A 31 6.70 -26.78 -1.74
N VAL A 32 5.77 -27.59 -1.24
CA VAL A 32 6.04 -28.88 -0.59
C VAL A 32 5.06 -29.90 -1.15
N GLY A 33 5.57 -31.01 -1.63
CA GLY A 33 4.78 -32.09 -2.21
C GLY A 33 5.21 -33.44 -1.70
N TYR A 34 4.27 -34.35 -1.55
CA TYR A 34 4.54 -35.74 -1.20
C TYR A 34 3.79 -36.64 -2.19
N SER A 35 4.49 -37.61 -2.77
CA SER A 35 3.96 -38.57 -3.71
C SER A 35 4.30 -39.98 -3.29
N ARG A 36 3.33 -40.89 -3.40
CA ARG A 36 3.49 -42.32 -3.18
C ARG A 36 2.88 -43.05 -4.37
N SER A 37 3.67 -43.91 -5.01
CA SER A 37 3.22 -44.76 -6.13
C SER A 37 3.99 -46.08 -6.08
N ASP A 38 3.29 -47.20 -5.93
CA ASP A 38 3.76 -48.59 -6.11
C ASP A 38 5.24 -48.83 -5.79
N GLY A 39 5.59 -48.70 -4.50
CA GLY A 39 6.93 -48.93 -3.97
C GLY A 39 7.82 -47.68 -3.89
N ILE A 40 7.49 -46.62 -4.61
CA ILE A 40 8.22 -45.35 -4.64
C ILE A 40 7.54 -44.32 -3.71
N LYS A 41 8.34 -43.69 -2.85
CA LYS A 41 7.93 -42.56 -2.02
C LYS A 41 8.86 -41.39 -2.31
N GLN A 42 8.30 -40.24 -2.66
CA GLN A 42 9.05 -39.05 -3.01
C GLN A 42 8.53 -37.86 -2.21
N LEU A 43 9.45 -37.09 -1.65
CA LEU A 43 9.19 -35.81 -1.01
C LEU A 43 9.83 -34.73 -1.87
N TYR A 44 9.01 -33.76 -2.28
CA TYR A 44 9.39 -32.61 -3.08
C TYR A 44 9.34 -31.37 -2.20
N TYR A 45 10.37 -30.54 -2.27
CA TYR A 45 10.40 -29.23 -1.64
C TYR A 45 11.08 -28.26 -2.60
N GLY A 46 10.61 -27.02 -2.63
CA GLY A 46 11.14 -25.98 -3.50
C GLY A 46 10.89 -24.60 -2.93
N LEU A 47 11.85 -23.72 -3.17
CA LEU A 47 11.77 -22.30 -2.90
C LEU A 47 12.12 -21.57 -4.18
N SER A 48 11.34 -20.56 -4.54
CA SER A 48 11.60 -19.73 -5.72
C SER A 48 11.24 -18.29 -5.41
N GLY A 49 12.01 -17.35 -5.92
CA GLY A 49 11.81 -15.93 -5.66
C GLY A 49 12.61 -15.08 -6.65
N GLY A 50 12.42 -13.78 -6.56
CA GLY A 50 13.18 -12.77 -7.28
C GLY A 50 13.87 -11.82 -6.31
N VAL A 51 14.95 -11.20 -6.80
CA VAL A 51 15.68 -10.16 -6.08
C VAL A 51 15.91 -9.02 -7.05
N LEU A 52 15.41 -7.84 -6.73
CA LEU A 52 15.61 -6.64 -7.53
C LEU A 52 16.48 -5.65 -6.77
N ALA A 53 17.66 -5.36 -7.31
CA ALA A 53 18.51 -4.25 -6.86
C ALA A 53 18.17 -2.98 -7.65
N HIS A 54 17.88 -1.89 -6.93
CA HIS A 54 17.52 -0.58 -7.49
C HIS A 54 18.18 0.54 -6.70
N ALA A 55 18.05 1.79 -7.18
CA ALA A 55 18.67 2.97 -6.58
C ALA A 55 18.34 3.15 -5.09
N ASP A 56 17.15 2.74 -4.65
CA ASP A 56 16.74 2.86 -3.26
C ASP A 56 17.16 1.64 -2.40
N GLY A 57 17.63 0.53 -2.98
CA GLY A 57 18.10 -0.64 -2.23
C GLY A 57 17.81 -1.98 -2.92
N VAL A 58 17.48 -3.00 -2.12
CA VAL A 58 17.14 -4.34 -2.59
C VAL A 58 15.75 -4.71 -2.12
N THR A 59 14.92 -5.18 -3.04
CA THR A 59 13.56 -5.66 -2.78
C THR A 59 13.46 -7.12 -3.20
N LEU A 60 12.92 -7.98 -2.33
CA LEU A 60 12.66 -9.38 -2.64
C LEU A 60 11.26 -9.52 -3.25
N SER A 61 11.06 -10.56 -4.03
CA SER A 61 9.80 -10.76 -4.73
C SER A 61 9.48 -12.23 -5.00
N GLN A 62 8.28 -12.48 -5.50
CA GLN A 62 7.99 -13.70 -6.25
C GLN A 62 8.91 -13.79 -7.50
N PRO A 63 9.08 -14.98 -8.10
CA PRO A 63 9.84 -15.14 -9.35
C PRO A 63 9.40 -14.12 -10.40
N MET A 64 10.37 -13.39 -10.95
CA MET A 64 10.15 -12.30 -11.89
C MET A 64 10.13 -12.81 -13.33
N ASN A 65 9.29 -12.21 -14.17
CA ASN A 65 9.31 -12.40 -15.63
C ASN A 65 10.15 -11.28 -16.29
N ASP A 66 10.20 -11.25 -17.63
CA ASP A 66 11.02 -10.28 -18.38
C ASP A 66 10.70 -8.82 -18.04
N THR A 67 9.41 -8.48 -17.89
CA THR A 67 8.94 -7.11 -17.63
C THR A 67 8.30 -7.01 -16.26
N VAL A 68 8.77 -6.06 -15.44
CA VAL A 68 8.37 -5.92 -14.03
C VAL A 68 8.08 -4.49 -13.63
N VAL A 69 7.27 -4.31 -12.58
CA VAL A 69 7.02 -3.00 -11.96
C VAL A 69 7.56 -3.00 -10.54
N LEU A 70 8.43 -2.04 -10.23
CA LEU A 70 8.86 -1.72 -8.87
C LEU A 70 7.87 -0.73 -8.25
N ILE A 71 7.15 -1.17 -7.23
CA ILE A 71 6.31 -0.32 -6.40
C ILE A 71 7.20 0.36 -5.35
N LYS A 72 7.09 1.69 -5.28
CA LYS A 72 7.77 2.53 -4.29
C LYS A 72 6.72 3.30 -3.50
N ALA A 73 6.48 2.91 -2.27
CA ALA A 73 5.53 3.54 -1.35
C ALA A 73 6.14 3.70 0.06
N PRO A 74 7.21 4.51 0.24
CA PRO A 74 7.93 4.58 1.51
C PRO A 74 7.01 4.94 2.68
N GLY A 75 6.98 4.10 3.72
CA GLY A 75 6.09 4.26 4.88
C GLY A 75 4.79 3.44 4.82
N ALA A 76 4.48 2.83 3.67
CA ALA A 76 3.34 1.93 3.50
C ALA A 76 3.78 0.46 3.61
N ASP A 77 3.93 -0.04 4.85
CA ASP A 77 4.31 -1.44 5.13
C ASP A 77 3.12 -2.40 4.97
N ASN A 78 3.40 -3.62 4.49
CA ASN A 78 2.48 -4.76 4.44
C ASN A 78 1.18 -4.49 3.67
N VAL A 79 1.25 -3.59 2.69
CA VAL A 79 0.12 -3.18 1.86
C VAL A 79 0.02 -4.12 0.66
N LYS A 80 -1.15 -4.73 0.51
CA LYS A 80 -1.44 -5.66 -0.60
C LYS A 80 -1.59 -4.88 -1.90
N VAL A 81 -1.20 -5.52 -3.00
CA VAL A 81 -1.46 -4.99 -4.33
C VAL A 81 -2.74 -5.62 -4.89
N GLU A 82 -3.65 -4.81 -5.43
CA GLU A 82 -4.90 -5.28 -6.00
C GLU A 82 -4.65 -6.27 -7.15
N ASN A 83 -5.49 -7.31 -7.25
CA ASN A 83 -5.43 -8.34 -8.29
C ASN A 83 -4.10 -9.13 -8.36
N GLN A 84 -3.29 -9.08 -7.29
CA GLN A 84 -1.96 -9.68 -7.26
C GLN A 84 -1.80 -10.57 -6.03
N THR A 85 -2.05 -11.86 -6.21
CA THR A 85 -2.08 -12.82 -5.11
C THR A 85 -0.74 -12.93 -4.40
N GLY A 86 -0.73 -12.59 -3.12
CA GLY A 86 0.43 -12.71 -2.25
C GLY A 86 1.47 -11.60 -2.46
N VAL A 87 1.26 -10.64 -3.36
CA VAL A 87 2.16 -9.49 -3.52
C VAL A 87 1.77 -8.41 -2.51
N GLN A 88 2.74 -8.00 -1.71
CA GLN A 88 2.58 -6.98 -0.68
C GLN A 88 3.89 -6.21 -0.52
N THR A 89 3.80 -4.96 -0.06
CA THR A 89 4.98 -4.16 0.27
C THR A 89 5.75 -4.76 1.44
N ASP A 90 7.06 -4.58 1.40
CA ASP A 90 7.96 -4.90 2.49
C ASP A 90 7.89 -3.85 3.60
N TRP A 91 8.66 -4.07 4.67
CA TRP A 91 8.79 -3.18 5.82
C TRP A 91 9.28 -1.76 5.47
N ARG A 92 9.76 -1.54 4.25
CA ARG A 92 10.22 -0.24 3.74
C ARG A 92 9.19 0.42 2.83
N GLY A 93 8.13 -0.29 2.47
CA GLY A 93 7.14 0.16 1.51
C GLY A 93 7.46 -0.15 0.05
N TYR A 94 8.30 -1.15 -0.22
CA TYR A 94 8.66 -1.55 -1.59
C TYR A 94 8.08 -2.94 -1.93
N ALA A 95 7.63 -3.10 -3.16
CA ALA A 95 7.20 -4.39 -3.70
C ALA A 95 7.62 -4.50 -5.17
N VAL A 96 7.70 -5.72 -5.67
CA VAL A 96 7.89 -5.97 -7.11
C VAL A 96 6.70 -6.75 -7.62
N LEU A 97 6.08 -6.21 -8.66
CA LEU A 97 5.11 -6.94 -9.46
C LEU A 97 5.85 -7.85 -10.43
N PRO A 98 5.67 -9.18 -10.33
CA PRO A 98 6.46 -10.13 -11.08
C PRO A 98 6.11 -10.18 -12.58
N TYR A 99 5.01 -9.56 -12.99
CA TYR A 99 4.58 -9.48 -14.39
C TYR A 99 3.92 -8.13 -14.69
N ALA A 100 4.21 -7.60 -15.87
CA ALA A 100 3.49 -6.50 -16.49
C ALA A 100 3.43 -6.71 -18.01
N THR A 101 2.36 -6.23 -18.64
CA THR A 101 2.18 -6.34 -20.09
C THR A 101 2.99 -5.27 -20.80
N GLU A 102 3.85 -5.67 -21.73
CA GLU A 102 4.67 -4.74 -22.51
C GLU A 102 3.81 -3.84 -23.42
N TYR A 103 4.27 -2.60 -23.63
CA TYR A 103 3.68 -1.62 -24.54
C TYR A 103 2.20 -1.32 -24.28
N ARG A 104 1.71 -1.63 -23.07
CA ARG A 104 0.35 -1.39 -22.64
C ARG A 104 0.33 -0.73 -21.28
N GLU A 105 -0.77 -0.02 -21.01
CA GLU A 105 -1.02 0.53 -19.69
C GLU A 105 -1.29 -0.60 -18.70
N ASN A 106 -0.52 -0.60 -17.61
CA ASN A 106 -0.68 -1.50 -16.49
C ASN A 106 -1.12 -0.66 -15.29
N ARG A 107 -2.35 -0.89 -14.83
CA ARG A 107 -2.88 -0.29 -13.61
C ARG A 107 -2.32 -1.02 -12.40
N VAL A 108 -1.59 -0.29 -11.55
CA VAL A 108 -1.04 -0.75 -10.29
C VAL A 108 -1.80 -0.04 -9.17
N ALA A 109 -2.46 -0.80 -8.31
CA ALA A 109 -3.27 -0.24 -7.23
C ALA A 109 -2.94 -0.92 -5.91
N LEU A 110 -2.80 -0.12 -4.86
CA LEU A 110 -2.61 -0.58 -3.50
C LEU A 110 -3.98 -0.72 -2.81
N ASP A 111 -4.19 -1.85 -2.12
CA ASP A 111 -5.43 -2.11 -1.38
C ASP A 111 -5.45 -1.26 -0.11
N THR A 112 -6.26 -0.20 -0.13
CA THR A 112 -6.38 0.75 0.99
C THR A 112 -6.93 0.12 2.27
N ASN A 113 -7.58 -1.05 2.19
CA ASN A 113 -8.04 -1.79 3.38
C ASN A 113 -6.90 -2.48 4.13
N SER A 114 -5.75 -2.64 3.47
CA SER A 114 -4.54 -3.21 4.07
C SER A 114 -3.55 -2.16 4.56
N LEU A 115 -3.84 -0.87 4.37
CA LEU A 115 -3.06 0.22 4.95
C LEU A 115 -3.18 0.21 6.47
N ALA A 116 -2.10 0.59 7.15
CA ALA A 116 -2.17 0.88 8.58
C ALA A 116 -3.08 2.10 8.83
N ASP A 117 -3.73 2.13 9.99
CA ASP A 117 -4.69 3.18 10.35
C ASP A 117 -4.10 4.59 10.27
N ASN A 118 -2.81 4.71 10.58
CA ASN A 118 -2.02 5.94 10.55
C ASN A 118 -1.29 6.18 9.21
N VAL A 119 -1.64 5.48 8.13
CA VAL A 119 -1.05 5.70 6.80
C VAL A 119 -2.15 6.04 5.82
N ASP A 120 -1.89 7.05 5.00
CA ASP A 120 -2.74 7.42 3.87
C ASP A 120 -1.90 7.57 2.59
N LEU A 121 -2.56 7.54 1.43
CA LEU A 121 -1.91 7.71 0.13
C LEU A 121 -2.51 8.91 -0.60
N ASP A 122 -1.69 9.71 -1.29
CA ASP A 122 -2.20 10.76 -2.19
C ASP A 122 -3.09 10.14 -3.29
N ASP A 123 -2.52 9.16 -4.00
CA ASP A 123 -3.19 8.36 -5.01
C ASP A 123 -2.95 6.89 -4.69
N ALA A 124 -4.02 6.11 -4.57
CA ALA A 124 -3.93 4.66 -4.34
C ALA A 124 -3.72 3.86 -5.64
N VAL A 125 -3.74 4.54 -6.80
CA VAL A 125 -3.68 3.94 -8.13
C VAL A 125 -2.65 4.68 -8.99
N ALA A 126 -1.73 3.95 -9.59
CA ALA A 126 -0.77 4.45 -10.56
C ALA A 126 -0.86 3.64 -11.86
N SER A 127 -0.60 4.30 -12.99
CA SER A 127 -0.55 3.65 -14.31
C SER A 127 0.85 3.74 -14.89
N VAL A 128 1.37 2.62 -15.41
CA VAL A 128 2.70 2.55 -16.04
C VAL A 128 2.64 1.85 -17.39
N VAL A 129 3.50 2.26 -18.34
CA VAL A 129 3.60 1.68 -19.68
C VAL A 129 5.04 1.19 -19.92
N PRO A 130 5.37 -0.06 -19.57
CA PRO A 130 6.72 -0.59 -19.73
C PRO A 130 7.02 -1.03 -21.16
N THR A 131 8.26 -0.89 -21.61
CA THR A 131 8.78 -1.59 -22.80
C THR A 131 9.21 -3.01 -22.45
N HIS A 132 9.50 -3.84 -23.45
CA HIS A 132 9.98 -5.20 -23.20
C HIS A 132 11.28 -5.21 -22.37
N GLY A 133 11.32 -6.02 -21.32
CA GLY A 133 12.47 -6.11 -20.43
C GLY A 133 12.63 -4.94 -19.47
N ALA A 134 11.67 -4.01 -19.41
CA ALA A 134 11.78 -2.81 -18.58
C ALA A 134 11.44 -3.10 -17.11
N ILE A 135 12.17 -2.40 -16.23
CA ILE A 135 11.84 -2.26 -14.82
C ILE A 135 11.33 -0.84 -14.63
N VAL A 136 10.01 -0.67 -14.56
CA VAL A 136 9.37 0.64 -14.37
C VAL A 136 9.03 0.87 -12.91
N ARG A 137 9.07 2.12 -12.45
CA ARG A 137 8.67 2.48 -11.09
C ARG A 137 7.24 2.97 -11.07
N ALA A 138 6.43 2.42 -10.16
CA ALA A 138 5.14 2.96 -9.76
C ALA A 138 5.30 3.60 -8.37
N GLU A 139 5.25 4.92 -8.31
CA GLU A 139 5.49 5.68 -7.07
C GLU A 139 4.17 6.09 -6.42
N PHE A 140 4.07 5.83 -5.12
CA PHE A 140 2.93 6.17 -4.28
C PHE A 140 3.45 7.03 -3.13
N LYS A 141 2.87 8.22 -2.96
CA LYS A 141 3.21 9.10 -1.85
C LYS A 141 2.38 8.71 -0.63
N ALA A 142 3.05 8.12 0.35
CA ALA A 142 2.42 7.74 1.61
C ALA A 142 2.65 8.82 2.69
N HIS A 143 1.59 9.14 3.41
CA HIS A 143 1.59 10.06 4.54
C HIS A 143 1.40 9.26 5.83
N VAL A 144 2.48 9.16 6.62
CA VAL A 144 2.48 8.44 7.89
C VAL A 144 2.23 9.41 9.03
N GLY A 145 1.12 9.26 9.74
CA GLY A 145 0.71 10.10 10.86
C GLY A 145 -0.80 10.06 11.11
N LEU A 146 -1.29 11.02 11.90
CA LEU A 146 -2.71 11.12 12.22
C LEU A 146 -3.50 11.62 11.02
N LYS A 147 -4.75 11.14 10.91
CA LYS A 147 -5.76 11.64 9.98
C LYS A 147 -6.72 12.53 10.74
N LEU A 148 -6.80 13.80 10.34
CA LEU A 148 -7.61 14.82 11.01
C LEU A 148 -8.70 15.31 10.06
N LEU A 149 -9.92 15.43 10.58
CA LEU A 149 -10.99 16.19 9.94
C LEU A 149 -11.18 17.48 10.74
N MET A 150 -10.55 18.57 10.30
CA MET A 150 -10.48 19.82 11.04
C MET A 150 -11.53 20.81 10.52
N SER A 151 -12.30 21.43 11.40
CA SER A 151 -13.21 22.54 11.09
C SER A 151 -12.53 23.85 11.46
N LEU A 152 -12.20 24.65 10.45
CA LEU A 152 -11.50 25.93 10.59
C LEU A 152 -12.50 27.08 10.62
N ILE A 153 -12.42 27.90 11.67
CA ILE A 153 -13.29 29.06 11.89
C ILE A 153 -12.43 30.32 11.95
N TYR A 154 -12.73 31.32 11.12
CA TYR A 154 -12.07 32.62 11.10
C TYR A 154 -13.09 33.73 11.35
N ASN A 155 -12.88 34.52 12.41
CA ASN A 155 -13.79 35.58 12.84
C ASN A 155 -15.24 35.10 13.03
N GLY A 156 -15.41 33.92 13.66
CA GLY A 156 -16.73 33.32 13.90
C GLY A 156 -17.45 32.80 12.66
N LYS A 157 -16.78 32.75 11.49
CA LYS A 157 -17.31 32.17 10.25
C LYS A 157 -16.41 31.04 9.75
N PRO A 158 -16.96 30.00 9.10
CA PRO A 158 -16.13 28.96 8.50
C PRO A 158 -15.17 29.54 7.46
N VAL A 159 -13.96 28.99 7.39
CA VAL A 159 -13.01 29.32 6.32
C VAL A 159 -13.63 29.04 4.95
N PRO A 160 -13.43 29.89 3.93
CA PRO A 160 -14.06 29.72 2.63
C PRO A 160 -13.71 28.40 1.94
N PHE A 161 -14.68 27.86 1.21
CA PHE A 161 -14.48 26.72 0.31
C PHE A 161 -13.35 27.01 -0.70
N GLY A 162 -12.50 26.01 -0.95
CA GLY A 162 -11.37 26.13 -1.88
C GLY A 162 -10.12 26.77 -1.28
N ALA A 163 -10.11 27.12 0.01
CA ALA A 163 -8.90 27.56 0.69
C ALA A 163 -7.87 26.43 0.73
N LEU A 164 -6.61 26.75 0.43
CA LEU A 164 -5.49 25.82 0.50
C LEU A 164 -4.96 25.78 1.93
N VAL A 165 -4.93 24.59 2.54
CA VAL A 165 -4.37 24.36 3.87
C VAL A 165 -3.03 23.67 3.75
N THR A 166 -2.04 24.21 4.41
CA THR A 166 -0.68 23.66 4.50
C THR A 166 -0.33 23.47 5.97
N SER A 167 0.40 22.40 6.29
CA SER A 167 0.87 22.14 7.65
C SER A 167 2.36 22.43 7.73
N ASP A 168 2.82 23.04 8.83
CA ASP A 168 4.24 23.23 9.07
C ASP A 168 4.92 21.87 9.30
N GLY A 169 5.72 21.44 8.32
CA GLY A 169 6.53 20.22 8.41
C GLY A 169 5.96 18.98 7.69
N SER A 170 4.73 19.04 7.15
CA SER A 170 4.25 18.02 6.21
C SER A 170 4.30 18.55 4.77
N GLN A 171 4.61 17.69 3.80
CA GLN A 171 4.69 18.08 2.38
C GLN A 171 3.31 18.13 1.68
N GLY A 172 2.22 17.88 2.40
CA GLY A 172 0.88 17.82 1.86
C GLY A 172 0.16 19.17 1.92
N SER A 173 -0.59 19.49 0.86
CA SER A 173 -1.57 20.56 0.85
C SER A 173 -2.97 19.98 0.69
N SER A 174 -3.90 20.41 1.54
CA SER A 174 -5.30 20.01 1.47
C SER A 174 -6.19 21.19 1.10
N ILE A 175 -7.44 20.92 0.75
CA ILE A 175 -8.40 21.93 0.35
C ILE A 175 -9.56 21.94 1.34
N VAL A 176 -9.98 23.14 1.75
CA VAL A 176 -11.17 23.34 2.58
C VAL A 176 -12.43 23.06 1.74
N ALA A 177 -13.25 22.13 2.22
CA ALA A 177 -14.56 21.77 1.68
C ALA A 177 -15.67 22.66 2.28
N ASP A 178 -16.91 22.19 2.22
CA ASP A 178 -18.03 22.89 2.84
C ASP A 178 -17.88 22.98 4.37
N ASN A 179 -18.56 23.95 4.97
CA ASN A 179 -18.56 24.19 6.42
C ASN A 179 -17.16 24.42 7.04
N GLY A 180 -16.17 24.83 6.23
CA GLY A 180 -14.81 25.08 6.71
C GLY A 180 -14.04 23.82 7.07
N GLN A 181 -14.49 22.65 6.59
CA GLN A 181 -13.86 21.36 6.91
C GLN A 181 -12.67 21.06 6.00
N VAL A 182 -11.60 20.52 6.55
CA VAL A 182 -10.43 20.06 5.80
C VAL A 182 -9.97 18.70 6.31
N TYR A 183 -9.68 17.80 5.38
CA TYR A 183 -9.05 16.51 5.67
C TYR A 183 -7.53 16.65 5.56
N LEU A 184 -6.81 16.22 6.59
CA LEU A 184 -5.35 16.27 6.66
C LEU A 184 -4.83 14.89 7.06
N SER A 185 -3.87 14.35 6.32
CA SER A 185 -3.21 13.08 6.60
C SER A 185 -1.73 13.28 6.94
N GLY A 186 -1.11 12.31 7.60
CA GLY A 186 0.30 12.41 7.98
C GLY A 186 0.59 13.46 9.07
N MET A 187 -0.40 13.79 9.90
CA MET A 187 -0.28 14.91 10.85
C MET A 187 0.39 14.47 12.17
N PRO A 188 1.26 15.31 12.76
CA PRO A 188 1.76 15.07 14.11
C PRO A 188 0.69 15.30 15.19
N LEU A 189 0.95 14.89 16.44
CA LEU A 189 0.04 15.09 17.59
C LEU A 189 -0.27 16.57 17.88
N ALA A 190 0.69 17.46 17.61
CA ALA A 190 0.53 18.89 17.73
C ALA A 190 1.29 19.59 16.61
N GLY A 191 0.78 20.73 16.15
CA GLY A 191 1.36 21.45 15.03
C GLY A 191 0.57 22.70 14.68
N LYS A 192 0.95 23.29 13.54
CA LYS A 192 0.31 24.48 12.98
C LYS A 192 -0.19 24.19 11.58
N VAL A 193 -1.35 24.74 11.26
CA VAL A 193 -1.89 24.75 9.90
C VAL A 193 -2.13 26.17 9.46
N ARG A 194 -1.76 26.48 8.22
CA ARG A 194 -2.02 27.75 7.56
C ARG A 194 -3.01 27.53 6.43
N ALA A 195 -4.16 28.20 6.50
CA ALA A 195 -5.15 28.23 5.43
C ALA A 195 -4.99 29.54 4.63
N LYS A 196 -4.96 29.46 3.30
CA LYS A 196 -4.86 30.61 2.40
C LYS A 196 -5.92 30.51 1.30
N TRP A 197 -6.72 31.55 1.13
CA TRP A 197 -7.78 31.64 0.10
C TRP A 197 -7.62 32.84 -0.84
N GLY A 198 -6.56 33.65 -0.67
CA GLY A 198 -6.22 34.73 -1.58
C GLY A 198 -4.88 35.38 -1.22
N GLU A 199 -4.54 36.45 -1.94
CA GLU A 199 -3.26 37.18 -1.77
C GLU A 199 -3.37 38.43 -0.88
N GLY A 200 -4.57 38.77 -0.39
CA GLY A 200 -4.78 39.91 0.48
C GLY A 200 -4.28 39.69 1.92
N PRO A 201 -4.07 40.76 2.70
CA PRO A 201 -3.56 40.68 4.07
C PRO A 201 -4.49 39.92 5.04
N ASN A 202 -5.78 39.81 4.72
CA ASN A 202 -6.78 39.06 5.49
C ASN A 202 -7.26 37.81 4.73
N ALA A 203 -6.48 37.33 3.75
CA ALA A 203 -6.85 36.20 2.90
C ALA A 203 -6.13 34.90 3.30
N SER A 204 -5.64 34.86 4.53
CA SER A 204 -5.07 33.68 5.18
C SER A 204 -5.34 33.70 6.67
N CYS A 205 -5.28 32.53 7.30
CA CYS A 205 -5.30 32.39 8.75
C CYS A 205 -4.40 31.24 9.21
N GLU A 206 -3.99 31.27 10.47
CA GLU A 206 -3.24 30.20 11.12
C GLU A 206 -4.01 29.62 12.30
N ALA A 207 -3.99 28.29 12.42
CA ALA A 207 -4.56 27.58 13.54
C ALA A 207 -3.52 26.63 14.16
N ASP A 208 -3.34 26.75 15.47
CA ASP A 208 -2.56 25.80 16.25
C ASP A 208 -3.46 24.65 16.72
N TYR A 209 -2.95 23.43 16.74
CA TYR A 209 -3.67 22.29 17.30
C TYR A 209 -2.78 21.41 18.19
N SER A 210 -3.40 20.77 19.19
CA SER A 210 -2.74 19.80 20.06
C SER A 210 -3.74 18.73 20.47
N LEU A 211 -3.43 17.47 20.19
CA LEU A 211 -4.26 16.31 20.47
C LEU A 211 -3.72 15.54 21.67
N PRO A 212 -4.59 15.02 22.56
CA PRO A 212 -4.14 14.13 23.62
C PRO A 212 -3.68 12.79 23.02
N PRO A 213 -2.64 12.14 23.60
CA PRO A 213 -2.10 10.88 23.08
C PRO A 213 -3.14 9.76 22.93
N GLU A 214 -4.20 9.77 23.75
CA GLU A 214 -5.28 8.77 23.73
C GLU A 214 -6.04 8.72 22.39
N LYS A 215 -6.06 9.82 21.62
CA LYS A 215 -6.70 9.86 20.31
C LYS A 215 -5.89 9.21 19.19
N GLN A 216 -4.65 8.80 19.45
CA GLN A 216 -3.76 8.21 18.44
C GLN A 216 -4.27 6.89 17.86
N ASN A 217 -5.15 6.18 18.57
CA ASN A 217 -5.74 4.92 18.13
C ASN A 217 -7.00 5.09 17.26
N GLN A 218 -7.41 6.32 16.95
CA GLN A 218 -8.58 6.57 16.10
C GLN A 218 -8.14 6.70 14.63
N MET A 219 -8.87 6.04 13.73
CA MET A 219 -8.60 6.13 12.29
C MET A 219 -8.81 7.53 11.71
N LEU A 220 -9.73 8.33 12.28
CA LEU A 220 -10.01 9.71 11.87
C LEU A 220 -10.42 10.53 13.09
N ILE A 221 -9.75 11.65 13.31
CA ILE A 221 -9.97 12.51 14.48
C ILE A 221 -10.67 13.81 14.04
N PRO A 222 -11.95 14.01 14.40
CA PRO A 222 -12.59 15.31 14.22
C PRO A 222 -12.05 16.33 15.23
N LEU A 223 -11.78 17.54 14.76
CA LEU A 223 -11.26 18.66 15.55
C LEU A 223 -11.87 19.98 15.04
N SER A 224 -12.09 20.94 15.94
CA SER A 224 -12.41 22.33 15.55
C SER A 224 -11.31 23.25 16.05
N ALA A 225 -10.88 24.20 15.22
CA ALA A 225 -9.85 25.17 15.57
C ALA A 225 -10.24 26.59 15.12
N GLU A 226 -10.05 27.55 16.03
CA GLU A 226 -10.21 28.97 15.71
C GLU A 226 -8.91 29.48 15.10
N CYS A 227 -9.05 30.06 13.91
CA CYS A 227 -8.00 30.63 13.11
C CYS A 227 -7.74 32.09 13.54
N ARG A 228 -6.48 32.50 13.58
CA ARG A 228 -6.05 33.88 13.81
C ARG A 228 -5.45 34.50 12.57
#